data_AF-A0A3B0WSD3-F1
#
_entry.id   AF-A0A3B0WSD3-F1
#
_cell.length_a   1.000
_cell.length_b   1.000
_cell.length_c   1.000
_cell.angle_alpha   90.00
_cell.angle_beta   90.00
_cell.angle_gamma   90.00
#
_symmetry.space_group_name_H-M   'P 1'
#
loop_
_entity.id
_entity.type
_entity.pdbx_description
1 polymer ?
#
loop_
_entity_poly.entity_id
_entity_poly.type
_entity_poly.pdbx_seq_one_letter_code
_entity_poly.pdbx_strand_id
1 'polypeptide(L)'
;MSDDGIQLSPQLMEELREALKKQDSRTRDDVLAMQYLVAAAGMILSDLDNGAMDKQNALNDLSGFMKHVFDYMEEQKPQVPPQQEAFGVWKPR
;
A
#
# COMPACT_ATOMS: atom_id res chain seq x y z
N MET A 1 -22.06 4.87 -9.61
CA MET A 1 -21.34 4.83 -8.33
C MET A 1 -19.88 4.80 -8.73
N SER A 2 -19.18 5.93 -8.59
CA SER A 2 -17.75 5.99 -8.90
C SER A 2 -17.02 5.27 -7.77
N ASP A 3 -16.24 4.24 -8.08
CA ASP A 3 -15.24 3.69 -7.16
C ASP A 3 -14.18 4.78 -6.92
N ASP A 4 -14.45 5.72 -6.00
CA ASP A 4 -13.48 6.74 -5.54
C ASP A 4 -12.46 6.10 -4.55
N GLY A 5 -11.95 4.91 -4.90
CA GLY A 5 -10.86 4.27 -4.18
C GLY A 5 -9.55 5.04 -4.40
N ILE A 6 -8.65 5.03 -3.41
CA ILE A 6 -7.32 5.63 -3.57
C ILE A 6 -6.58 4.92 -4.71
N GLN A 7 -6.19 5.69 -5.73
CA GLN A 7 -5.38 5.19 -6.84
C GLN A 7 -3.89 5.30 -6.52
N LEU A 8 -3.32 4.24 -5.96
CA LEU A 8 -1.87 4.11 -5.79
C LEU A 8 -1.25 3.67 -7.12
N SER A 9 -0.95 4.64 -7.99
CA SER A 9 -0.25 4.33 -9.24
C SER A 9 1.19 3.89 -8.96
N PRO A 10 1.76 2.96 -9.76
CA PRO A 10 3.16 2.55 -9.61
C PRO A 10 4.13 3.74 -9.64
N GLN A 11 3.82 4.76 -10.45
CA GLN A 11 4.61 5.98 -10.56
C GLN A 11 4.59 6.81 -9.26
N LEU A 12 3.43 7.02 -8.65
CA LEU A 12 3.32 7.75 -7.39
C LEU A 12 4.13 7.05 -6.28
N MET A 13 4.04 5.72 -6.21
CA MET A 13 4.79 4.93 -5.23
C MET A 13 6.29 5.02 -5.44
N GLU A 14 6.75 5.04 -6.69
CA GLU A 14 8.18 5.22 -7.00
C GLU A 14 8.66 6.63 -6.61
N GLU A 15 7.88 7.66 -6.93
CA GLU A 15 8.21 9.05 -6.58
C GLU A 15 8.31 9.25 -5.06
N LEU A 16 7.40 8.64 -4.28
CA LEU A 16 7.47 8.64 -2.82
C LEU A 16 8.72 7.94 -2.28
N ARG A 17 9.09 6.78 -2.83
CA ARG A 17 10.30 6.05 -2.43
C ARG A 17 11.56 6.87 -2.72
N GLU A 18 11.64 7.50 -3.89
CA GLU A 18 12.77 8.35 -4.25
C GLU A 18 12.85 9.61 -3.39
N ALA A 19 11.70 10.21 -3.03
CA ALA A 19 11.67 11.33 -2.09
C ALA A 19 12.24 10.95 -0.72
N LEU A 20 11.86 9.78 -0.19
CA LEU A 20 12.38 9.28 1.10
C LEU A 20 13.89 9.00 1.03
N LYS A 21 14.35 8.30 -0.01
CA LYS A 21 15.78 7.97 -0.19
C LYS A 21 16.68 9.20 -0.28
N LYS A 22 16.17 10.29 -0.85
CA LYS A 22 16.89 11.59 -0.94
C LYS A 22 17.11 12.22 0.44
N GLN A 23 16.20 12.01 1.39
CA GLN A 23 16.29 12.56 2.74
C GLN A 23 17.07 11.64 3.69
N ASP A 24 16.85 10.33 3.61
CA ASP A 24 17.54 9.33 4.43
C ASP A 24 17.83 8.08 3.59
N SER A 25 19.11 7.84 3.29
CA SER A 25 19.53 6.70 2.45
C SER A 25 19.19 5.33 3.06
N ARG A 26 18.90 5.26 4.36
CA ARG A 26 18.47 4.04 5.05
C ARG A 26 17.07 3.59 4.64
N THR A 27 16.23 4.48 4.09
CA THR A 27 14.89 4.13 3.58
C THR A 27 14.92 3.32 2.27
N ARG A 28 16.10 2.83 1.86
CA ARG A 28 16.20 1.70 0.94
C ARG A 28 15.61 0.42 1.54
N ASP A 29 15.59 0.33 2.86
CA ASP A 29 14.82 -0.69 3.58
C ASP A 29 13.33 -0.34 3.52
N ASP A 30 12.52 -1.27 2.99
CA ASP A 30 11.09 -1.07 2.77
C ASP A 30 10.32 -0.87 4.09
N VAL A 31 10.74 -1.55 5.16
CA VAL A 31 10.07 -1.43 6.46
C VAL A 31 10.28 -0.05 7.05
N LEU A 32 11.52 0.46 6.98
CA LEU A 32 11.82 1.82 7.41
C LEU A 32 11.11 2.86 6.55
N ALA A 33 11.06 2.67 5.23
CA ALA A 33 10.30 3.57 4.34
C ALA A 33 8.82 3.63 4.72
N MET A 34 8.19 2.49 5.02
CA MET A 34 6.80 2.45 5.51
C MET A 34 6.63 3.18 6.85
N GLN A 35 7.57 3.02 7.79
CA GLN A 35 7.55 3.75 9.06
C GLN A 35 7.57 5.27 8.85
N TYR A 36 8.38 5.76 7.90
CA TYR A 36 8.41 7.17 7.53
C TYR A 36 7.07 7.66 6.98
N LEU A 37 6.41 6.89 6.12
CA LEU A 37 5.10 7.26 5.56
C LEU A 37 4.01 7.33 6.65
N VAL A 38 3.99 6.36 7.58
CA VAL A 38 3.06 6.37 8.71
C VAL A 38 3.34 7.55 9.65
N ALA A 39 4.61 7.83 9.94
CA ALA A 39 4.99 8.98 10.76
C ALA A 39 4.60 10.31 10.09
N ALA A 40 4.76 10.43 8.76
CA ALA A 40 4.35 11.62 8.01
C ALA A 40 2.83 11.83 8.09
N ALA A 41 2.02 10.78 7.98
CA ALA A 41 0.58 10.87 8.15
C ALA A 41 0.20 11.36 9.57
N GLY A 42 0.86 10.83 10.60
CA GLY A 42 0.66 11.27 11.99
C GLY A 42 1.05 12.73 12.23
N MET A 43 2.16 13.18 11.64
CA MET A 43 2.63 14.57 11.71
C MET A 43 1.66 15.53 11.01
N ILE A 44 1.18 15.17 9.82
CA ILE A 44 0.19 15.98 9.09
C ILE A 44 -1.09 16.12 9.93
N LEU A 45 -1.58 15.02 10.51
CA LEU A 45 -2.78 15.04 11.35
C LEU A 45 -2.59 15.84 12.65
N SER A 46 -1.40 15.77 13.28
CA SER A 46 -1.12 16.59 14.46
C SER A 46 -1.16 18.08 14.15
N ASP A 47 -0.69 18.46 12.97
CA ASP A 47 -0.57 19.86 12.53
C ASP A 47 -1.90 20.45 12.01
N LEU A 48 -2.93 19.64 11.77
CA LEU A 48 -4.25 20.15 11.36
C LEU A 48 -4.84 21.07 12.43
N ASP A 49 -5.02 22.34 12.08
CA ASP A 49 -5.68 23.32 12.95
C ASP A 49 -7.21 23.23 12.80
N ASN A 50 -7.79 22.25 13.48
CA ASN A 50 -9.23 22.07 13.57
C ASN A 50 -9.62 21.64 14.97
N GLY A 51 -10.01 22.59 15.81
CA GLY A 51 -10.38 22.34 17.21
C GLY A 51 -11.63 21.48 17.42
N ALA A 52 -12.44 21.26 16.37
CA ALA A 52 -13.61 20.37 16.42
C ALA A 52 -13.31 18.93 15.98
N MET A 53 -12.12 18.66 15.44
CA MET A 53 -11.73 17.34 14.96
C MET A 53 -11.29 16.46 16.14
N ASP A 54 -11.91 15.29 16.27
CA ASP A 54 -11.37 14.22 17.09
C ASP A 54 -10.18 13.56 16.37
N LYS A 55 -8.99 14.11 16.59
CA LYS A 55 -7.74 13.62 15.98
C LYS A 55 -7.43 12.18 16.39
N GLN A 56 -7.84 11.75 17.58
CA GLN A 56 -7.60 10.39 18.04
C GLN A 56 -8.50 9.39 17.31
N ASN A 57 -9.76 9.74 17.10
CA ASN A 57 -10.66 8.92 16.29
C ASN A 57 -10.20 8.89 14.82
N ALA A 58 -9.77 10.03 14.27
CA ALA A 58 -9.20 10.08 12.92
C ALA A 58 -7.95 9.19 12.75
N LEU A 59 -7.07 9.10 13.76
CA LEU A 59 -5.95 8.16 13.74
C LEU A 59 -6.41 6.70 13.67
N ASN A 60 -7.45 6.34 14.43
CA ASN A 60 -8.02 4.99 14.40
C ASN A 60 -8.64 4.67 13.03
N ASP A 61 -9.38 5.62 12.46
CA ASP A 61 -9.97 5.49 11.12
C ASP A 61 -8.88 5.31 10.05
N LEU A 62 -7.79 6.08 10.11
CA LEU A 62 -6.63 5.94 9.22
C LEU A 62 -5.97 4.56 9.35
N SER A 63 -5.82 4.04 10.57
CA SER A 63 -5.30 2.69 10.79
C SER A 63 -6.22 1.61 10.22
N GLY A 64 -7.54 1.76 10.40
CA GLY A 64 -8.53 0.86 9.85
C GLY A 64 -8.51 0.87 8.32
N PHE A 65 -8.44 2.06 7.73
CA PHE A 65 -8.34 2.25 6.29
C PHE A 65 -7.06 1.64 5.71
N MET A 66 -5.90 1.85 6.36
CA MET A 66 -4.63 1.23 5.94
C MET A 66 -4.72 -0.30 5.91
N LYS A 67 -5.35 -0.90 6.93
CA LYS A 67 -5.59 -2.36 6.96
C LYS A 67 -6.48 -2.80 5.79
N HIS A 68 -7.58 -2.07 5.54
CA HIS A 68 -8.48 -2.38 4.45
C HIS A 68 -7.80 -2.35 3.08
N VAL A 69 -6.96 -1.34 2.81
CA VAL A 69 -6.19 -1.27 1.56
C VAL A 69 -5.21 -2.44 1.44
N PHE A 70 -4.54 -2.82 2.52
CA PHE A 70 -3.66 -3.99 2.54
C PHE A 70 -4.42 -5.28 2.18
N ASP A 71 -5.51 -5.55 2.89
CA ASP A 71 -6.33 -6.75 2.66
C ASP A 71 -6.84 -6.80 1.20
N TYR A 72 -7.32 -5.66 0.68
CA TYR A 72 -7.78 -5.53 -0.71
C TYR A 72 -6.68 -5.77 -1.76
N MET A 73 -5.45 -5.34 -1.49
CA MET A 73 -4.31 -5.58 -2.38
C MET A 73 -3.86 -7.04 -2.33
N GLU A 74 -3.88 -7.70 -1.17
CA GLU A 74 -3.59 -9.14 -1.06
C GLU A 74 -4.60 -9.99 -1.84
N GLU A 75 -5.89 -9.64 -1.78
CA GLU A 75 -6.96 -10.32 -2.52
C GLU A 75 -6.80 -10.20 -4.04
N GLN A 76 -6.26 -9.08 -4.53
CA GLN A 76 -6.05 -8.85 -5.97
C GLN A 76 -4.80 -9.51 -6.54
N LYS A 77 -3.92 -10.06 -5.70
CA LYS A 77 -2.74 -10.76 -6.22
C LYS A 77 -3.19 -11.97 -7.04
N PRO A 78 -2.66 -12.15 -8.27
CA PRO A 78 -3.01 -13.30 -9.09
C PRO A 78 -2.72 -14.59 -8.33
N GLN A 79 -3.76 -15.37 -8.05
CA GLN A 79 -3.61 -16.74 -7.60
C GLN A 79 -2.95 -17.53 -8.74
N VAL A 80 -1.71 -17.97 -8.54
CA VAL A 80 -1.03 -18.84 -9.52
C VAL A 80 -1.85 -20.12 -9.61
N PRO A 81 -2.48 -20.45 -10.76
CA PRO A 81 -3.21 -21.70 -10.86
C PRO A 81 -2.21 -22.85 -10.69
N PRO A 82 -2.55 -23.92 -9.95
CA PRO A 82 -1.67 -25.08 -9.84
C PRO A 82 -1.36 -25.57 -11.26
N GLN A 83 -0.07 -25.65 -11.59
CA GLN A 83 0.40 -26.13 -12.88
C GLN A 83 -0.14 -27.55 -13.09
N GLN A 84 -1.16 -27.69 -13.93
CA GLN A 84 -1.56 -29.00 -14.44
C GLN A 84 -0.43 -29.47 -15.36
N GLU A 85 0.38 -30.40 -14.88
CA GLU A 85 1.30 -31.18 -15.70
C GLU A 85 0.49 -31.82 -16.84
N ALA A 86 0.60 -31.28 -18.05
CA ALA A 86 -0.02 -31.86 -19.23
C ALA A 86 0.70 -33.18 -19.56
N PHE A 87 0.20 -34.28 -18.99
CA PHE A 87 0.59 -35.64 -19.34
C PHE A 87 0.23 -35.92 -20.81
N GLY A 88 1.24 -36.14 -21.64
CA GLY A 88 1.19 -37.00 -22.82
C GLY A 88 0.56 -36.40 -24.09
N VAL A 89 1.36 -35.68 -24.88
CA VAL A 89 1.08 -35.52 -26.32
C VAL A 89 1.24 -36.88 -27.00
N TRP A 90 0.15 -37.60 -27.24
CA TRP A 90 0.16 -38.78 -28.10
C TRP A 90 0.23 -38.32 -29.56
N LYS A 91 1.28 -38.70 -30.28
CA LYS A 91 1.35 -38.54 -31.74
C LYS A 91 1.05 -39.90 -32.39
N PRO A 92 -0.05 -40.04 -33.17
CA PRO A 92 -0.26 -41.24 -33.98
C PRO A 92 0.81 -41.35 -35.08
N ARG A 93 1.17 -42.57 -35.45
CA ARG A 93 1.95 -42.86 -36.67
C ARG A 93 1.08 -42.81 -37.91
#